data_AF-A0ABD0NUT8-F1
#
_entry.id   AF-A0ABD0NUT8-F1
#
_cell.length_a   1.000
_cell.length_b   1.000
_cell.length_c   1.000
_cell.angle_alpha   90.00
_cell.angle_beta   90.00
_cell.angle_gamma   90.00
#
_symmetry.space_group_name_H-M   'P 1'
#
loop_
_entity.id
_entity.type
_entity.pdbx_description
1 polymer ?
#
loop_
_entity_poly.entity_id
_entity_poly.type
_entity_poly.pdbx_seq_one_letter_code
_entity_poly.pdbx_strand_id
1 'polypeptide(L)' 'KKKLYIGALFPMSGGWPGGQACLPAAQMALDLVNKRTDILPDYELELIYYDSM' A
#
# COMPACT_ATOMS: atom_id res chain seq x y z
N LYS A 1 -16.69 -4.98 -4.52
CA LYS A 1 -16.37 -4.52 -3.16
C LYS A 1 -16.25 -2.99 -3.18
N LYS A 2 -16.60 -2.28 -2.10
CA LYS A 2 -16.43 -0.82 -1.98
C LYS A 2 -14.97 -0.47 -1.73
N LYS A 3 -14.43 0.52 -2.45
CA LYS A 3 -13.02 0.94 -2.30
C LYS A 3 -12.82 1.77 -1.03
N LEU A 4 -11.74 1.46 -0.30
CA LEU A 4 -11.21 2.28 0.78
C LEU A 4 -9.79 2.70 0.39
N TYR A 5 -9.56 4.00 0.32
CA TYR A 5 -8.28 4.55 -0.13
C TYR A 5 -7.36 4.87 1.06
N ILE A 6 -6.10 4.48 0.93
CA ILE A 6 -5.03 4.81 1.87
C ILE A 6 -4.03 5.69 1.13
N GLY A 7 -3.75 6.88 1.67
CA GLY A 7 -2.67 7.74 1.19
C GLY A 7 -1.34 7.36 1.83
N ALA A 8 -0.26 7.32 1.04
CA ALA A 8 1.09 7.06 1.53
C ALA A 8 2.14 7.94 0.85
N LEU A 9 3.23 8.16 1.58
CA LEU A 9 4.44 8.82 1.08
C LEU A 9 5.61 7.86 1.32
N PHE A 10 6.32 7.50 0.25
CA PHE A 10 7.47 6.60 0.32
C PHE A 10 8.73 7.35 -0.11
N PRO A 11 9.73 7.53 0.77
CA PRO A 11 10.97 8.19 0.38
C PRO A 11 11.78 7.29 -0.54
N MET A 12 11.82 7.58 -1.85
CA MET A 12 12.56 6.77 -2.83
C MET A 12 14.04 7.13 -2.91
N SER A 13 14.40 8.27 -2.34
CA SER A 13 15.74 8.85 -2.34
C SER A 13 16.05 9.54 -0.99
N GLY A 14 17.20 10.22 -0.89
CA GLY A 14 17.58 11.00 0.29
C GLY A 14 18.41 10.24 1.33
N GLY A 15 18.43 10.77 2.56
CA GLY A 15 19.23 10.22 3.67
C GLY A 15 18.84 8.80 4.09
N TRP A 16 17.61 8.39 3.77
CA TRP A 16 17.14 7.02 3.95
C TRP A 16 16.11 6.66 2.86
N PRO A 17 16.54 6.01 1.76
CA PRO A 17 15.67 5.65 0.63
C PRO A 17 14.84 4.38 0.93
N GLY A 18 14.14 4.36 2.06
CA GLY A 18 13.38 3.19 2.53
C GLY A 18 12.20 2.80 1.64
N GLY A 19 11.67 3.74 0.86
CA GLY A 19 10.55 3.53 -0.07
C GLY A 19 10.81 2.44 -1.10
N GLN A 20 12.08 2.24 -1.49
CA GLN A 20 12.49 1.25 -2.49
C GLN A 20 12.07 -0.17 -2.12
N ALA A 21 12.14 -0.52 -0.83
CA ALA A 21 11.72 -1.83 -0.32
C ALA A 21 10.31 -1.78 0.29
N CYS A 22 9.93 -0.67 0.93
CA CYS A 22 8.66 -0.57 1.63
C CYS A 22 7.44 -0.50 0.68
N LEU A 23 7.56 0.15 -0.49
CA LEU A 23 6.46 0.21 -1.46
C LEU A 23 6.08 -1.19 -1.98
N PRO A 24 6.99 -2.00 -2.55
CA PRO A 24 6.62 -3.34 -3.02
C PRO A 24 6.12 -4.23 -1.88
N ALA A 25 6.68 -4.11 -0.67
CA ALA A 25 6.18 -4.84 0.50
C ALA A 25 4.74 -4.46 0.87
N ALA A 26 4.40 -3.17 0.87
CA ALA A 26 3.03 -2.71 1.11
C ALA A 26 2.07 -3.20 0.02
N GLN A 27 2.50 -3.17 -1.25
CA GLN A 27 1.69 -3.65 -2.37
C GLN A 27 1.40 -5.16 -2.28
N MET A 28 2.40 -5.96 -1.91
CA MET A 28 2.24 -7.40 -1.65
C MET A 28 1.28 -7.68 -0.49
N ALA A 29 1.38 -6.90 0.59
CA ALA A 29 0.50 -7.04 1.74
C ALA A 29 -0.97 -6.72 1.39
N LEU A 30 -1.20 -5.65 0.62
CA LEU A 30 -2.55 -5.27 0.18
C LEU A 30 -3.16 -6.32 -0.75
N ASP A 31 -2.38 -6.87 -1.68
CA ASP A 31 -2.83 -7.97 -2.54
C ASP A 31 -3.26 -9.20 -1.71
N LEU A 32 -2.45 -9.60 -0.73
CA LEU A 32 -2.76 -10.71 0.17
C LEU A 32 -4.06 -10.47 0.96
N VAL A 33 -4.21 -9.27 1.55
CA VAL A 33 -5.38 -8.91 2.37
C VAL A 33 -6.65 -8.85 1.51
N ASN A 34 -6.59 -8.25 0.32
CA ASN A 34 -7.75 -8.10 -0.55
C ASN A 34 -8.27 -9.45 -1.09
N LYS A 35 -7.37 -10.44 -1.25
CA LYS A 35 -7.70 -11.82 -1.66
C LYS A 35 -8.34 -12.65 -0.54
N ARG A 36 -8.18 -12.25 0.71
CA ARG A 36 -8.81 -12.93 1.86
C ARG A 36 -10.26 -12.48 2.01
N THR A 37 -11.19 -13.43 1.87
CA THR A 37 -12.63 -13.19 2.00
C THR A 37 -13.07 -13.00 3.45
N ASP A 38 -12.22 -13.33 4.42
CA ASP A 38 -12.52 -13.30 5.86
C ASP A 38 -12.06 -12.02 6.57
N ILE A 39 -11.34 -11.11 5.90
CA ILE A 39 -10.86 -9.85 6.51
C ILE A 39 -11.78 -8.68 6.16
N LEU A 40 -11.95 -8.41 4.86
CA LEU A 40 -12.78 -7.34 4.32
C LEU A 40 -13.65 -7.92 3.19
N PRO A 41 -14.75 -8.63 3.54
CA PRO A 41 -15.57 -9.31 2.54
C PRO A 41 -16.18 -8.34 1.53
N ASP A 42 -16.61 -7.16 1.99
CA ASP A 42 -17.32 -6.17 1.17
C ASP A 42 -16.45 -5.00 0.72
N TYR A 43 -15.19 -4.94 1.17
CA TYR A 43 -14.28 -3.83 0.91
C TYR A 43 -12.98 -4.27 0.25
N GLU A 44 -12.37 -3.34 -0.48
CA GLU A 44 -11.08 -3.54 -1.10
C GLU A 44 -10.21 -2.31 -0.84
N LEU A 45 -9.00 -2.55 -0.33
CA LEU A 45 -8.04 -1.52 -0.02
C LEU A 45 -7.27 -1.11 -1.28
N GLU A 46 -7.10 0.20 -1.48
CA GLU A 46 -6.34 0.76 -2.58
C GLU A 46 -5.34 1.80 -2.08
N LEU A 47 -4.10 1.70 -2.55
CA LEU A 47 -3.00 2.56 -2.12
C LEU A 47 -2.78 3.67 -3.16
N ILE A 48 -2.89 4.91 -2.72
CA ILE A 48 -2.45 6.08 -3.48
C ILE A 48 -1.15 6.54 -2.84
N TYR A 49 -0.07 6.53 -3.61
CA TYR A 49 1.25 6.88 -3.07
C TYR A 49 2.01 7.85 -3.96
N TYR A 50 2.91 8.61 -3.33
CA TYR A 50 3.85 9.51 -3.98
C TYR A 50 5.24 9.35 -3.36
N ASP A 51 6.26 9.76 -4.11
CA ASP A 51 7.57 10.03 -3.52
C ASP A 51 7.46 11.25 -2.59
N SER A 52 8.13 11.19 -1.44
CA SER A 52 8.15 12.29 -0.46
C SER A 52 9.30 13.27 -0.67
N MET A 53 10.22 12.94 -1.58
CA MET A 53 11.44 13.70 -1.86
C MET A 53 11.37 14.40 -3.21
#